data_AF-A0AA94F1W4-F1
#
_entry.id   AF-A0AA94F1W4-F1
#
_cell.length_a   1.000
_cell.length_b   1.000
_cell.length_c   1.000
_cell.angle_alpha   90.00
_cell.angle_beta   90.00
_cell.angle_gamma   90.00
#
_symmetry.space_group_name_H-M   'P 1'
#
loop_
_entity.id
_entity.type
_entity.pdbx_description
1 polymer ?
#
loop_
_entity_poly.entity_id
_entity_poly.type
_entity_poly.pdbx_seq_one_letter_code
_entity_poly.pdbx_strand_id
1 'polypeptide(L)'
;MNKYISGILSAMLLASCSEYQKALKSEDPAVKLTAATHKYEQKKYTKAIRLFEQIAPVYRGKSEAEDLYYMFAKSYFITEQYYLAGYQFESFSALYPKSKNAEESAFLGAKAYSELSPVYSLDQADTEKAISKMQEFINKYPSSTYLSEANKVVLELEQKLEKKAFEIAKQYNTISDYKAALKAFDNFLIDYPGTTYKEKALFYKLDSSYKLAINSIPSKMEERLKEARIAYNGLMKFKTDSSFKKEADQMLVRIEKDLQQFQK
;
A
#
# COMPACT_ATOMS: atom_id res chain seq x y z
N MET A 1 -33.92 50.41 -14.59
CA MET A 1 -34.26 48.97 -14.47
C MET A 1 -33.09 48.10 -14.01
N ASN A 2 -31.91 48.20 -14.63
CA ASN A 2 -30.75 47.35 -14.28
C ASN A 2 -30.25 47.45 -12.82
N LYS A 3 -30.34 48.62 -12.17
CA LYS A 3 -29.93 48.78 -10.75
C LYS A 3 -30.86 48.07 -9.76
N TYR A 4 -32.17 48.05 -10.05
CA TYR A 4 -33.16 47.35 -9.24
C TYR A 4 -33.11 45.84 -9.46
N ILE A 5 -32.86 45.40 -10.70
CA ILE A 5 -32.65 43.98 -11.03
C ILE A 5 -31.38 43.46 -10.34
N SER A 6 -30.28 44.23 -10.34
CA SER A 6 -29.03 43.87 -9.65
C SER A 6 -29.19 43.85 -8.11
N GLY A 7 -30.03 44.74 -7.55
CA GLY A 7 -30.39 44.74 -6.14
C GLY A 7 -31.27 43.54 -5.73
N ILE A 8 -32.25 43.16 -6.57
CA ILE A 8 -33.11 41.99 -6.34
C ILE A 8 -32.32 40.69 -6.51
N LEU A 9 -31.40 40.62 -7.47
CA LEU A 9 -30.51 39.47 -7.66
C LEU A 9 -29.53 39.30 -6.49
N SER A 10 -29.02 40.41 -5.94
CA SER A 10 -28.20 40.39 -4.71
C SER A 10 -29.01 40.01 -3.47
N ALA A 11 -30.28 40.44 -3.37
CA ALA A 11 -31.16 40.07 -2.25
C ALA A 11 -31.60 38.59 -2.30
N MET A 12 -31.80 38.02 -3.49
CA MET A 12 -32.09 36.59 -3.67
C MET A 12 -30.89 35.70 -3.28
N LEU A 13 -29.65 36.17 -3.48
CA LEU A 13 -28.45 35.47 -3.03
C LEU A 13 -28.31 35.48 -1.49
N LEU A 14 -28.85 36.50 -0.80
CA LEU A 14 -28.79 36.63 0.66
C LEU A 14 -29.94 35.92 1.40
N ALA A 15 -31.07 35.62 0.73
CA ALA A 15 -32.21 34.89 1.31
C ALA A 15 -31.98 33.37 1.41
N SER A 16 -30.89 32.84 0.86
CA SER A 16 -30.54 31.42 0.91
C SER A 16 -29.83 31.06 2.22
N CYS A 17 -30.51 31.24 3.35
CA CYS A 17 -30.17 30.44 4.54
C CYS A 17 -30.62 29.01 4.24
N SER A 18 -29.76 28.26 3.54
CA SER A 18 -30.08 26.92 3.07
C SER A 18 -30.59 26.05 4.22
N GLU A 19 -31.54 25.15 3.97
CA GLU A 19 -32.05 24.19 4.96
C GLU A 19 -30.93 23.44 5.69
N TYR A 20 -29.80 23.25 5.01
CA TYR A 20 -28.57 22.73 5.58
C TYR A 20 -28.04 23.57 6.75
N GLN A 21 -27.98 24.91 6.64
CA GLN A 21 -27.52 25.78 7.71
C GLN A 21 -28.49 25.79 8.90
N LYS A 22 -29.80 25.67 8.63
CA LYS A 22 -30.81 25.50 9.68
C LYS A 22 -30.59 24.19 10.43
N ALA A 23 -30.41 23.08 9.71
CA ALA A 23 -30.15 21.78 10.32
C ALA A 23 -28.82 21.74 11.10
N LEU A 24 -27.76 22.33 10.54
CA LEU A 24 -26.44 22.38 11.17
C LEU A 24 -26.45 23.11 12.52
N LYS A 25 -27.31 24.13 12.68
CA LYS A 25 -27.48 24.90 13.92
C LYS A 25 -28.61 24.38 14.82
N SER A 26 -29.33 23.35 14.40
CA SER A 26 -30.41 22.77 15.20
C SER A 26 -29.83 22.07 16.43
N GLU A 27 -30.49 22.15 17.59
CA GLU A 27 -30.14 21.31 18.74
C GLU A 27 -30.77 19.92 18.65
N ASP A 28 -31.74 19.72 17.76
CA ASP A 28 -32.44 18.45 17.55
C ASP A 28 -31.59 17.47 16.70
N PRO A 29 -31.13 16.33 17.25
CA PRO A 29 -30.39 15.33 16.51
C PRO A 29 -31.18 14.70 15.36
N ALA A 30 -32.51 14.60 15.46
CA ALA A 30 -33.35 14.03 14.41
C ALA A 30 -33.41 14.93 13.17
N VAL A 31 -33.47 16.24 13.35
CA VAL A 31 -33.37 17.22 12.26
C VAL A 31 -32.02 17.08 11.55
N LYS A 32 -30.93 16.95 12.30
CA LYS A 32 -29.59 16.75 11.75
C LYS A 32 -29.46 15.41 11.01
N LEU A 33 -30.01 14.32 11.54
CA LEU A 33 -29.98 13.01 10.91
C LEU A 33 -30.68 13.04 9.55
N THR A 34 -31.93 13.54 9.51
CA THR A 34 -32.69 13.68 8.25
C THR A 34 -31.92 14.51 7.22
N ALA A 35 -31.34 15.63 7.65
CA ALA A 35 -30.55 16.47 6.77
C ALA A 35 -29.26 15.76 6.30
N ALA A 36 -28.58 15.02 7.17
CA ALA A 36 -27.34 14.29 6.85
C ALA A 36 -27.61 13.20 5.80
N THR A 37 -28.62 12.36 6.03
CA THR A 37 -29.09 11.32 5.09
C THR A 37 -29.44 11.94 3.74
N HIS A 38 -30.21 13.03 3.73
CA HIS A 38 -30.55 13.70 2.48
C HIS A 38 -29.32 14.27 1.75
N LYS A 39 -28.30 14.76 2.46
CA LYS A 39 -27.03 15.19 1.83
C LYS A 39 -26.22 14.01 1.32
N TYR A 40 -26.24 12.88 2.01
CA TYR A 40 -25.61 11.64 1.56
C TYR A 40 -26.24 11.16 0.25
N GLU A 41 -27.56 11.08 0.17
CA GLU A 41 -28.33 10.70 -1.04
C GLU A 41 -28.07 11.66 -2.21
N GLN A 42 -27.90 12.95 -1.93
CA GLN A 42 -27.50 13.96 -2.92
C GLN A 42 -26.02 13.91 -3.31
N LYS A 43 -25.24 12.93 -2.82
CA LYS A 43 -23.79 12.81 -3.00
C LYS A 43 -22.99 14.01 -2.48
N LYS A 44 -23.57 14.80 -1.57
CA LYS A 44 -22.93 15.94 -0.91
C LYS A 44 -22.25 15.48 0.37
N TYR A 45 -21.31 14.55 0.23
CA TYR A 45 -20.68 13.81 1.33
C TYR A 45 -20.02 14.70 2.37
N THR A 46 -19.29 15.75 1.96
CA THR A 46 -18.66 16.69 2.90
C THR A 46 -19.68 17.42 3.80
N LYS A 47 -20.90 17.67 3.29
CA LYS A 47 -21.99 18.25 4.09
C LYS A 47 -22.63 17.21 5.00
N ALA A 48 -22.79 15.98 4.52
CA ALA A 48 -23.29 14.87 5.33
C ALA A 48 -22.36 14.59 6.52
N ILE A 49 -21.04 14.51 6.30
CA ILE A 49 -20.00 14.30 7.33
C ILE A 49 -20.16 15.28 8.48
N ARG A 50 -20.22 16.59 8.19
CA ARG A 50 -20.34 17.64 9.22
C ARG A 50 -21.57 17.48 10.12
N LEU A 51 -22.66 16.95 9.56
CA LEU A 51 -23.89 16.69 10.32
C LEU A 51 -23.76 15.38 11.11
N PHE A 52 -23.27 14.31 10.49
CA PHE A 52 -23.04 13.02 11.14
C PHE A 52 -22.09 13.12 12.34
N GLU A 53 -20.98 13.87 12.21
CA GLU A 53 -20.01 14.11 13.29
C GLU A 53 -20.67 14.68 14.56
N GLN A 54 -21.66 15.57 14.41
CA GLN A 54 -22.34 16.19 15.56
C GLN A 54 -23.31 15.25 16.28
N ILE A 55 -23.83 14.23 15.59
CA ILE A 55 -24.92 13.39 16.11
C ILE A 55 -24.50 11.96 16.39
N ALA A 56 -23.41 11.47 15.82
CA ALA A 56 -22.99 10.07 15.93
C ALA A 56 -22.95 9.55 17.39
N PRO A 57 -22.40 10.29 18.38
CA PRO A 57 -22.40 9.84 19.78
C PRO A 57 -23.81 9.63 20.36
N VAL A 58 -24.77 10.49 20.00
CA VAL A 58 -26.15 10.50 20.52
C VAL A 58 -26.99 9.36 19.94
N TYR A 59 -26.61 8.85 18.79
CA TYR A 59 -27.30 7.74 18.13
C TYR A 59 -26.75 6.36 18.48
N ARG A 60 -25.67 6.26 19.26
CA ARG A 60 -25.10 4.96 19.66
C ARG A 60 -26.16 4.10 20.37
N GLY A 61 -26.36 2.87 19.89
CA GLY A 61 -27.32 1.91 20.46
C GLY A 61 -28.79 2.11 20.02
N LYS A 62 -29.09 3.09 19.18
CA LYS A 62 -30.43 3.30 18.61
C LYS A 62 -30.62 2.51 17.31
N SER A 63 -31.87 2.34 16.88
CA SER A 63 -32.23 1.64 15.64
C SER A 63 -31.60 2.26 14.39
N GLU A 64 -31.43 3.59 14.37
CA GLU A 64 -30.88 4.34 13.23
C GLU A 64 -29.34 4.32 13.20
N ALA A 65 -28.71 3.79 14.25
CA ALA A 65 -27.26 3.88 14.43
C ALA A 65 -26.51 3.16 13.30
N GLU A 66 -26.99 1.98 12.89
CA GLU A 66 -26.35 1.17 11.86
C GLU A 66 -26.27 1.95 10.54
N ASP A 67 -27.40 2.41 10.00
CA ASP A 67 -27.43 3.14 8.74
C ASP A 67 -26.63 4.46 8.82
N LEU A 68 -26.74 5.18 9.94
CA LEU A 68 -25.97 6.40 10.19
C LEU A 68 -24.46 6.13 10.08
N TYR A 69 -23.95 5.17 10.85
CA TYR A 69 -22.51 4.88 10.89
C TYR A 69 -21.99 4.33 9.57
N TYR A 70 -22.80 3.55 8.84
CA TYR A 70 -22.46 3.08 7.50
C TYR A 70 -22.34 4.24 6.51
N MET A 71 -23.36 5.10 6.40
CA MET A 71 -23.34 6.28 5.52
C MET A 71 -22.20 7.23 5.88
N PHE A 72 -21.91 7.36 7.16
CA PHE A 72 -20.85 8.20 7.66
C PHE A 72 -19.46 7.67 7.23
N ALA A 73 -19.19 6.38 7.42
CA ALA A 73 -17.97 5.73 6.95
C ALA A 73 -17.80 5.84 5.42
N LYS A 74 -18.86 5.55 4.66
CA LYS A 74 -18.88 5.69 3.19
C LYS A 74 -18.59 7.12 2.76
N SER A 75 -19.12 8.12 3.47
CA SER A 75 -18.85 9.52 3.16
C SER A 75 -17.37 9.86 3.35
N TYR A 76 -16.74 9.39 4.43
CA TYR A 76 -15.29 9.57 4.61
C TYR A 76 -14.49 8.92 3.48
N PHE A 77 -14.84 7.69 3.11
CA PHE A 77 -14.16 6.97 2.04
C PHE A 77 -14.26 7.68 0.70
N ILE A 78 -15.46 8.11 0.30
CA ILE A 78 -15.69 8.79 -0.99
C ILE A 78 -15.03 10.17 -1.03
N THR A 79 -14.82 10.79 0.12
CA THR A 79 -14.10 12.07 0.22
C THR A 79 -12.61 11.89 0.51
N GLU A 80 -12.09 10.67 0.32
CA GLU A 80 -10.67 10.31 0.44
C GLU A 80 -10.07 10.57 1.83
N GLN A 81 -10.92 10.66 2.85
CA GLN A 81 -10.51 10.77 4.25
C GLN A 81 -10.22 9.38 4.80
N TYR A 82 -9.26 8.69 4.19
CA TYR A 82 -9.05 7.25 4.36
C TYR A 82 -8.72 6.80 5.78
N TYR A 83 -7.98 7.61 6.55
CA TYR A 83 -7.72 7.31 7.95
C TYR A 83 -9.02 7.23 8.78
N LEU A 84 -9.90 8.23 8.61
CA LEU A 84 -11.20 8.27 9.28
C LEU A 84 -12.13 7.18 8.75
N ALA A 85 -12.11 6.94 7.44
CA ALA A 85 -12.90 5.90 6.80
C ALA A 85 -12.54 4.50 7.32
N GLY A 86 -11.25 4.17 7.34
CA GLY A 86 -10.74 2.89 7.83
C GLY A 86 -11.18 2.62 9.26
N TYR A 87 -10.93 3.58 10.16
CA TYR A 87 -11.36 3.49 11.56
C TYR A 87 -12.88 3.33 11.71
N GLN A 88 -13.66 4.12 10.97
CA GLN A 88 -15.11 4.13 11.07
C GLN A 88 -15.72 2.82 10.54
N PHE A 89 -15.19 2.26 9.45
CA PHE A 89 -15.60 0.98 8.91
C PHE A 89 -15.22 -0.21 9.80
N GLU A 90 -14.01 -0.21 10.36
CA GLU A 90 -13.62 -1.24 11.34
C GLU A 90 -14.56 -1.23 12.55
N SER A 91 -14.85 -0.03 13.08
CA SER A 91 -15.81 0.14 14.17
C SER A 91 -17.19 -0.37 13.78
N PHE A 92 -17.65 -0.09 12.56
CA PHE A 92 -18.93 -0.58 12.04
C PHE A 92 -18.97 -2.12 11.98
N SER A 93 -17.97 -2.75 11.36
CA SER A 93 -17.92 -4.22 11.23
C SER A 93 -17.78 -4.94 12.57
N ALA A 94 -17.21 -4.30 13.59
CA ALA A 94 -17.14 -4.81 14.95
C ALA A 94 -18.47 -4.67 15.72
N LEU A 95 -19.15 -3.53 15.57
CA LEU A 95 -20.42 -3.25 16.26
C LEU A 95 -21.62 -3.98 15.63
N TYR A 96 -21.61 -4.14 14.30
CA TYR A 96 -22.72 -4.72 13.54
C TYR A 96 -22.28 -5.94 12.71
N PRO A 97 -21.75 -7.01 13.33
CA PRO A 97 -21.17 -8.16 12.60
C PRO A 97 -22.21 -8.95 11.79
N LYS A 98 -23.51 -8.80 12.09
CA LYS A 98 -24.63 -9.43 11.37
C LYS A 98 -25.29 -8.50 10.34
N SER A 99 -24.78 -7.27 10.18
CA SER A 99 -25.31 -6.34 9.18
C SER A 99 -25.12 -6.89 7.77
N LYS A 100 -26.08 -6.61 6.89
CA LYS A 100 -25.92 -6.82 5.44
C LYS A 100 -24.73 -6.03 4.87
N ASN A 101 -24.34 -4.94 5.53
CA ASN A 101 -23.23 -4.08 5.13
C ASN A 101 -21.89 -4.46 5.79
N ALA A 102 -21.87 -5.49 6.65
CA ALA A 102 -20.68 -5.84 7.44
C ALA A 102 -19.49 -6.28 6.56
N GLU A 103 -19.78 -7.05 5.50
CA GLU A 103 -18.80 -7.54 4.54
C GLU A 103 -18.21 -6.40 3.70
N GLU A 104 -19.07 -5.59 3.07
CA GLU A 104 -18.62 -4.40 2.31
C GLU A 104 -17.83 -3.44 3.22
N SER A 105 -18.28 -3.22 4.46
CA SER A 105 -17.58 -2.34 5.39
C SER A 105 -16.20 -2.88 5.76
N ALA A 106 -16.07 -4.19 5.98
CA ALA A 106 -14.77 -4.79 6.28
C ALA A 106 -13.81 -4.63 5.09
N PHE A 107 -14.30 -4.85 3.87
CA PHE A 107 -13.52 -4.63 2.66
C PHE A 107 -13.11 -3.16 2.48
N LEU A 108 -14.06 -2.23 2.56
CA LEU A 108 -13.80 -0.80 2.37
C LEU A 108 -12.91 -0.22 3.47
N GLY A 109 -13.01 -0.73 4.70
CA GLY A 109 -12.11 -0.38 5.79
C GLY A 109 -10.66 -0.80 5.50
N ALA A 110 -10.46 -2.05 5.08
CA ALA A 110 -9.14 -2.54 4.66
C ALA A 110 -8.59 -1.78 3.45
N LYS A 111 -9.46 -1.52 2.45
CA LYS A 111 -9.11 -0.74 1.27
C LYS A 111 -8.72 0.69 1.63
N ALA A 112 -9.40 1.35 2.55
CA ALA A 112 -9.03 2.69 3.00
C ALA A 112 -7.60 2.73 3.54
N TYR A 113 -7.19 1.73 4.34
CA TYR A 113 -5.80 1.65 4.80
C TYR A 113 -4.81 1.45 3.64
N SER A 114 -5.17 0.71 2.59
CA SER A 114 -4.29 0.57 1.41
C SER A 114 -4.04 1.89 0.68
N GLU A 115 -5.00 2.81 0.69
CA GLU A 115 -4.85 4.15 0.09
C GLU A 115 -3.91 5.07 0.90
N LEU A 116 -3.63 4.73 2.17
CA LEU A 116 -2.63 5.42 2.99
C LEU A 116 -1.20 4.92 2.70
N SER A 117 -1.05 3.80 1.99
CA SER A 117 0.25 3.20 1.72
C SER A 117 1.11 4.13 0.85
N PRO A 118 2.25 4.64 1.37
CA PRO A 118 3.05 5.62 0.64
C PRO A 118 3.83 4.97 -0.50
N VAL A 119 4.63 5.78 -1.22
CA VAL A 119 5.60 5.24 -2.19
C VAL A 119 6.66 4.37 -1.52
N TYR A 120 7.22 3.41 -2.25
CA TYR A 120 8.13 2.38 -1.71
C TYR A 120 9.37 2.93 -0.98
N SER A 121 9.82 4.15 -1.29
CA SER A 121 11.02 4.74 -0.71
C SER A 121 10.81 5.31 0.70
N LEU A 122 9.56 5.51 1.12
CA LEU A 122 9.21 6.02 2.46
C LEU A 122 9.00 4.87 3.46
N ASP A 123 8.76 5.21 4.73
CA ASP A 123 8.34 4.25 5.75
C ASP A 123 7.10 3.46 5.29
N GLN A 124 7.03 2.18 5.64
CA GLN A 124 6.00 1.26 5.11
C GLN A 124 5.03 0.74 6.18
N ALA A 125 4.97 1.35 7.36
CA ALA A 125 4.05 0.90 8.42
C ALA A 125 2.58 0.85 7.97
N ASP A 126 2.12 1.84 7.20
CA ASP A 126 0.75 1.85 6.65
C ASP A 126 0.55 0.78 5.57
N THR A 127 1.59 0.43 4.80
CA THR A 127 1.56 -0.68 3.82
C THR A 127 1.39 -2.02 4.53
N GLU A 128 2.17 -2.28 5.57
CA GLU A 128 2.10 -3.51 6.35
C GLU A 128 0.75 -3.63 7.07
N LYS A 129 0.26 -2.52 7.63
CA LYS A 129 -1.08 -2.45 8.22
C LYS A 129 -2.15 -2.78 7.18
N ALA A 130 -2.08 -2.20 5.98
CA ALA A 130 -3.05 -2.46 4.92
C ALA A 130 -3.05 -3.92 4.47
N ILE A 131 -1.89 -4.57 4.33
CA ILE A 131 -1.78 -6.00 4.04
C ILE A 131 -2.46 -6.82 5.14
N SER A 132 -2.15 -6.55 6.41
CA SER A 132 -2.78 -7.24 7.55
C SER A 132 -4.29 -7.12 7.51
N LYS A 133 -4.81 -5.92 7.28
CA LYS A 133 -6.26 -5.65 7.24
C LYS A 133 -6.95 -6.30 6.06
N MET A 134 -6.30 -6.33 4.91
CA MET A 134 -6.85 -7.01 3.74
C MET A 134 -6.84 -8.54 3.94
N GLN A 135 -5.80 -9.09 4.57
CA GLN A 135 -5.75 -10.52 4.91
C GLN A 135 -6.79 -10.90 5.97
N GLU A 136 -7.02 -10.07 6.98
CA GLU A 136 -8.12 -10.22 7.95
C GLU A 136 -9.47 -10.31 7.21
N PHE A 137 -9.70 -9.43 6.23
CA PHE A 137 -10.90 -9.48 5.39
C PHE A 137 -11.02 -10.78 4.59
N ILE A 138 -9.95 -11.18 3.87
CA ILE A 138 -9.91 -12.40 3.05
C ILE A 138 -10.21 -13.64 3.90
N ASN A 139 -9.59 -13.72 5.10
CA ASN A 139 -9.78 -14.84 6.01
C ASN A 139 -11.20 -14.88 6.59
N LYS A 140 -11.79 -13.72 6.88
CA LYS A 140 -13.14 -13.61 7.45
C LYS A 140 -14.23 -13.88 6.42
N TYR A 141 -14.03 -13.48 5.16
CA TYR A 141 -15.01 -13.61 4.08
C TYR A 141 -14.45 -14.38 2.87
N PRO A 142 -14.13 -15.69 3.01
CA PRO A 142 -13.45 -16.48 1.98
C PRO A 142 -14.31 -16.81 0.76
N SER A 143 -15.57 -16.36 0.71
CA SER A 143 -16.47 -16.46 -0.45
C SER A 143 -17.00 -15.09 -0.92
N SER A 144 -16.36 -14.00 -0.49
CA SER A 144 -16.79 -12.64 -0.85
C SER A 144 -16.65 -12.36 -2.35
N THR A 145 -17.54 -11.51 -2.88
CA THR A 145 -17.40 -10.95 -4.23
C THR A 145 -16.20 -10.02 -4.37
N TYR A 146 -15.68 -9.47 -3.26
CA TYR A 146 -14.52 -8.58 -3.23
C TYR A 146 -13.17 -9.31 -3.19
N LEU A 147 -13.15 -10.65 -3.11
CA LEU A 147 -11.89 -11.41 -2.96
C LEU A 147 -10.87 -11.15 -4.05
N SER A 148 -11.31 -11.07 -5.30
CA SER A 148 -10.41 -10.82 -6.44
C SER A 148 -9.70 -9.47 -6.28
N GLU A 149 -10.46 -8.44 -5.90
CA GLU A 149 -9.91 -7.10 -5.66
C GLU A 149 -9.01 -7.07 -4.42
N ALA A 150 -9.43 -7.71 -3.32
CA ALA A 150 -8.64 -7.81 -2.09
C ALA A 150 -7.28 -8.49 -2.34
N ASN A 151 -7.25 -9.64 -3.02
CA ASN A 151 -6.01 -10.33 -3.36
C ASN A 151 -5.11 -9.50 -4.29
N LYS A 152 -5.70 -8.76 -5.22
CA LYS A 152 -4.95 -7.85 -6.09
C LYS A 152 -4.28 -6.74 -5.27
N VAL A 153 -5.00 -6.11 -4.33
CA VAL A 153 -4.45 -5.08 -3.45
C VAL A 153 -3.32 -5.64 -2.58
N VAL A 154 -3.50 -6.83 -1.99
CA VAL A 154 -2.42 -7.50 -1.23
C VAL A 154 -1.17 -7.65 -2.09
N LEU A 155 -1.32 -8.22 -3.29
CA LEU A 155 -0.20 -8.43 -4.21
C LEU A 155 0.52 -7.12 -4.57
N GLU A 156 -0.22 -6.04 -4.83
CA GLU A 156 0.35 -4.73 -5.16
C GLU A 156 1.15 -4.13 -3.99
N LEU A 157 0.66 -4.30 -2.76
CA LEU A 157 1.34 -3.83 -1.55
C LEU A 157 2.57 -4.70 -1.22
N GLU A 158 2.49 -6.02 -1.37
CA GLU A 158 3.63 -6.93 -1.21
C GLU A 158 4.73 -6.63 -2.23
N GLN A 159 4.38 -6.41 -3.50
CA GLN A 159 5.33 -6.01 -4.55
C GLN A 159 6.00 -4.67 -4.24
N LYS A 160 5.31 -3.76 -3.53
CA LYS A 160 5.89 -2.50 -3.06
C LYS A 160 6.97 -2.74 -2.00
N LEU A 161 6.73 -3.64 -1.05
CA LEU A 161 7.71 -4.05 -0.04
C LEU A 161 8.91 -4.76 -0.69
N GLU A 162 8.66 -5.68 -1.62
CA GLU A 162 9.70 -6.35 -2.40
C GLU A 162 10.59 -5.34 -3.14
N LYS A 163 9.98 -4.35 -3.81
CA LYS A 163 10.72 -3.31 -4.52
C LYS A 163 11.61 -2.51 -3.58
N LYS A 164 11.10 -2.13 -2.41
CA LYS A 164 11.89 -1.42 -1.39
C LYS A 164 13.10 -2.25 -0.96
N ALA A 165 12.88 -3.52 -0.60
CA ALA A 165 13.95 -4.41 -0.16
C ALA A 165 15.01 -4.63 -1.25
N PHE A 166 14.59 -4.84 -2.50
CA PHE A 166 15.49 -4.98 -3.64
C PHE A 166 16.35 -3.73 -3.87
N GLU A 167 15.74 -2.53 -3.89
CA GLU A 167 16.50 -1.29 -4.13
C GLU A 167 17.46 -0.98 -2.97
N ILE A 168 17.14 -1.34 -1.72
CA ILE A 168 18.07 -1.26 -0.59
C ILE A 168 19.28 -2.18 -0.82
N ALA A 169 19.06 -3.43 -1.22
CA ALA A 169 20.16 -4.36 -1.51
C ALA A 169 21.05 -3.87 -2.67
N LYS A 170 20.42 -3.35 -3.73
CA LYS A 170 21.11 -2.78 -4.89
C LYS A 170 21.85 -1.48 -4.57
N GLN A 171 21.39 -0.70 -3.59
CA GLN A 171 22.09 0.51 -3.16
C GLN A 171 23.49 0.18 -2.63
N TYR A 172 23.66 -0.90 -1.85
CA TYR A 172 24.99 -1.33 -1.39
C TYR A 172 25.92 -1.70 -2.55
N ASN A 173 25.41 -2.36 -3.58
CA ASN A 173 26.17 -2.63 -4.80
C ASN A 173 26.58 -1.31 -5.49
N THR A 174 25.66 -0.36 -5.60
CA THR A 174 25.86 0.94 -6.26
C THR A 174 26.97 1.77 -5.58
N ILE A 175 27.02 1.76 -4.25
CA ILE A 175 28.06 2.47 -3.48
C ILE A 175 29.33 1.63 -3.27
N SER A 176 29.46 0.49 -3.97
CA SER A 176 30.60 -0.44 -3.88
C SER A 176 30.83 -1.11 -2.51
N ASP A 177 29.84 -1.10 -1.62
CA ASP A 177 29.88 -1.94 -0.42
C ASP A 177 29.41 -3.36 -0.75
N TYR A 178 30.27 -4.09 -1.48
CA TYR A 178 29.92 -5.40 -2.02
C TYR A 178 29.64 -6.44 -0.94
N LYS A 179 30.26 -6.34 0.25
CA LYS A 179 29.98 -7.28 1.35
C LYS A 179 28.57 -7.08 1.91
N ALA A 180 28.17 -5.83 2.13
CA ALA A 180 26.82 -5.52 2.54
C ALA A 180 25.81 -5.89 1.45
N ALA A 181 26.13 -5.65 0.18
CA ALA A 181 25.30 -6.03 -0.96
C ALA A 181 25.03 -7.54 -1.01
N LEU A 182 26.08 -8.37 -0.87
CA LEU A 182 25.94 -9.83 -0.87
C LEU A 182 24.98 -10.30 0.24
N LYS A 183 25.18 -9.81 1.47
CA LYS A 183 24.30 -10.14 2.61
C LYS A 183 22.86 -9.65 2.39
N ALA A 184 22.70 -8.44 1.86
CA ALA A 184 21.39 -7.86 1.60
C ALA A 184 20.63 -8.62 0.50
N PHE A 185 21.32 -9.05 -0.57
CA PHE A 185 20.71 -9.89 -1.61
C PHE A 185 20.40 -11.30 -1.12
N ASP A 186 21.21 -11.87 -0.23
CA ASP A 186 20.89 -13.16 0.39
C ASP A 186 19.62 -13.07 1.23
N ASN A 187 19.52 -12.06 2.11
CA ASN A 187 18.31 -11.82 2.89
C ASN A 187 17.11 -11.58 1.97
N PHE A 188 17.25 -10.74 0.95
CA PHE A 188 16.18 -10.48 -0.02
C PHE A 188 15.66 -11.75 -0.70
N LEU A 189 16.56 -12.65 -1.14
CA LEU A 189 16.18 -13.91 -1.79
C LEU A 189 15.56 -14.93 -0.83
N ILE A 190 15.88 -14.85 0.46
CA ILE A 190 15.28 -15.65 1.54
C ILE A 190 13.88 -15.13 1.88
N ASP A 191 13.75 -13.81 2.07
CA ASP A 191 12.52 -13.15 2.50
C ASP A 191 11.47 -13.16 1.38
N TYR A 192 11.90 -13.07 0.11
CA TYR A 192 11.03 -12.97 -1.06
C TYR A 192 11.36 -14.03 -2.14
N PRO A 193 11.19 -15.33 -1.88
CA PRO A 193 11.64 -16.39 -2.78
C PRO A 193 10.89 -16.43 -4.14
N GLY A 194 9.68 -15.87 -4.18
CA GLY A 194 8.79 -15.78 -5.35
C GLY A 194 8.81 -14.42 -6.07
N THR A 195 9.67 -13.49 -5.64
CA THR A 195 9.69 -12.13 -6.19
C THR A 195 10.02 -12.08 -7.68
N THR A 196 9.40 -11.13 -8.37
CA THR A 196 9.72 -10.81 -9.78
C THR A 196 11.13 -10.23 -9.95
N TYR A 197 11.77 -9.76 -8.87
CA TYR A 197 13.14 -9.22 -8.90
C TYR A 197 14.22 -10.30 -8.80
N LYS A 198 13.86 -11.59 -8.67
CA LYS A 198 14.80 -12.68 -8.40
C LYS A 198 15.95 -12.76 -9.41
N GLU A 199 15.66 -12.62 -10.70
CA GLU A 199 16.67 -12.59 -11.76
C GLU A 199 17.69 -11.45 -11.54
N LYS A 200 17.19 -10.23 -11.29
CA LYS A 200 18.03 -9.05 -11.05
C LYS A 200 18.84 -9.19 -9.77
N ALA A 201 18.23 -9.70 -8.69
CA ALA A 201 18.90 -9.91 -7.42
C ALA A 201 20.05 -10.92 -7.55
N LEU A 202 19.84 -12.04 -8.24
CA LEU A 202 20.90 -13.02 -8.53
C LEU A 202 22.03 -12.42 -9.38
N PHE A 203 21.69 -11.59 -10.37
CA PHE A 203 22.68 -10.90 -11.18
C PHE A 203 23.50 -9.88 -10.36
N TYR A 204 22.87 -9.01 -9.59
CA TYR A 204 23.61 -8.04 -8.77
C TYR A 204 24.39 -8.70 -7.62
N LYS A 205 23.95 -9.87 -7.14
CA LYS A 205 24.75 -10.72 -6.25
C LYS A 205 26.02 -11.21 -6.95
N LEU A 206 25.91 -11.72 -8.18
CA LEU A 206 27.07 -12.09 -9.01
C LEU A 206 28.00 -10.88 -9.23
N ASP A 207 27.47 -9.75 -9.67
CA ASP A 207 28.24 -8.53 -9.93
C ASP A 207 29.00 -8.06 -8.68
N SER A 208 28.33 -8.07 -7.51
CA SER A 208 28.96 -7.73 -6.23
C SER A 208 30.06 -8.71 -5.86
N SER A 209 29.81 -10.02 -6.00
CA SER A 209 30.80 -11.06 -5.70
C SER A 209 32.02 -10.97 -6.61
N TYR A 210 31.79 -10.75 -7.90
CA TYR A 210 32.84 -10.58 -8.90
C TYR A 210 33.68 -9.34 -8.62
N LYS A 211 33.06 -8.17 -8.43
CA LYS A 211 33.76 -6.92 -8.12
C LYS A 211 34.52 -6.99 -6.80
N LEU A 212 33.97 -7.68 -5.80
CA LEU A 212 34.68 -7.94 -4.55
C LEU A 212 35.92 -8.81 -4.80
N ALA A 213 35.80 -9.88 -5.59
CA ALA A 213 36.87 -10.81 -5.87
C ALA A 213 38.04 -10.15 -6.64
N ILE A 214 37.77 -9.48 -7.76
CA ILE A 214 38.83 -8.93 -8.62
C ILE A 214 39.58 -7.75 -7.99
N ASN A 215 38.98 -7.08 -7.00
CA ASN A 215 39.60 -5.98 -6.25
C ASN A 215 40.20 -6.44 -4.91
N SER A 216 40.31 -7.76 -4.68
CA SER A 216 40.87 -8.32 -3.46
C SER A 216 42.38 -8.43 -3.48
N ILE A 217 43.00 -8.42 -2.29
CA ILE A 217 44.37 -8.87 -2.13
C ILE A 217 44.51 -10.38 -2.44
N PRO A 218 45.69 -10.86 -2.87
CA PRO A 218 45.88 -12.25 -3.30
C PRO A 218 45.39 -13.29 -2.29
N SER A 219 45.63 -13.06 -0.99
CA SER A 219 45.25 -14.00 0.08
C SER A 219 43.74 -14.21 0.25
N LYS A 220 42.90 -13.36 -0.34
CA LYS A 220 41.43 -13.48 -0.29
C LYS A 220 40.80 -13.73 -1.66
N MET A 221 41.59 -13.61 -2.72
CA MET A 221 41.09 -13.58 -4.08
C MET A 221 40.55 -14.94 -4.51
N GLU A 222 41.27 -16.03 -4.24
CA GLU A 222 40.86 -17.38 -4.65
C GLU A 222 39.48 -17.77 -4.10
N GLU A 223 39.25 -17.57 -2.81
CA GLU A 223 37.97 -17.86 -2.14
C GLU A 223 36.83 -17.02 -2.75
N ARG A 224 37.04 -15.71 -2.92
CA ARG A 224 36.02 -14.80 -3.47
C ARG A 224 35.72 -15.06 -4.94
N LEU A 225 36.71 -15.48 -5.73
CA LEU A 225 36.50 -15.91 -7.11
C LEU A 225 35.65 -17.19 -7.16
N LYS A 226 35.89 -18.14 -6.24
CA LYS A 226 35.04 -19.34 -6.09
C LYS A 226 33.61 -18.95 -5.71
N GLU A 227 33.41 -18.01 -4.80
CA GLU A 227 32.08 -17.46 -4.45
C GLU A 227 31.39 -16.80 -5.66
N ALA A 228 32.13 -16.01 -6.44
CA ALA A 228 31.59 -15.36 -7.64
C ALA A 228 31.16 -16.40 -8.69
N ARG A 229 31.92 -17.47 -8.86
CA ARG A 229 31.54 -18.60 -9.72
C ARG A 229 30.26 -19.29 -9.22
N ILE A 230 30.11 -19.48 -7.91
CA ILE A 230 28.88 -20.03 -7.33
C ILE A 230 27.69 -19.11 -7.62
N ALA A 231 27.87 -17.79 -7.49
CA ALA A 231 26.81 -16.82 -7.82
C ALA A 231 26.41 -16.87 -9.31
N TYR A 232 27.38 -17.01 -10.22
CA TYR A 232 27.11 -17.22 -11.65
C TYR A 232 26.27 -18.49 -11.87
N ASN A 233 26.69 -19.61 -11.29
CA ASN A 233 25.97 -20.87 -11.40
C ASN A 233 24.55 -20.76 -10.82
N GLY A 234 24.37 -19.99 -9.74
CA GLY A 234 23.06 -19.68 -9.17
C GLY A 234 22.14 -18.96 -10.15
N LEU A 235 22.65 -17.93 -10.83
CA LEU A 235 21.90 -17.21 -11.87
C LEU A 235 21.55 -18.14 -13.04
N MET A 236 22.50 -18.89 -13.58
CA MET A 236 22.27 -19.79 -14.72
C MET A 236 21.36 -20.97 -14.37
N LYS A 237 21.40 -21.46 -13.13
CA LYS A 237 20.47 -22.49 -12.65
C LYS A 237 19.05 -21.95 -12.55
N PHE A 238 18.87 -20.70 -12.14
CA PHE A 238 17.56 -20.07 -12.06
C PHE A 238 17.00 -19.77 -13.45
N LYS A 239 17.82 -19.20 -14.35
CA LYS A 239 17.40 -18.81 -15.69
C LYS A 239 18.57 -18.82 -16.66
N THR A 240 18.60 -19.84 -17.52
CA THR A 240 19.67 -20.06 -18.50
C THR A 240 19.67 -19.01 -19.61
N ASP A 241 18.51 -18.45 -19.97
CA ASP A 241 18.30 -17.40 -20.97
C ASP A 241 18.17 -16.01 -20.33
N SER A 242 18.87 -15.79 -19.21
CA SER A 242 18.81 -14.52 -18.47
C SER A 242 19.11 -13.31 -19.37
N SER A 243 18.40 -12.20 -19.13
CA SER A 243 18.69 -10.92 -19.79
C SER A 243 20.12 -10.43 -19.53
N PHE A 244 20.77 -10.94 -18.47
CA PHE A 244 22.13 -10.61 -18.08
C PHE A 244 23.17 -11.63 -18.55
N LYS A 245 22.77 -12.66 -19.30
CA LYS A 245 23.65 -13.79 -19.67
C LYS A 245 24.98 -13.33 -20.29
N LYS A 246 24.93 -12.41 -21.26
CA LYS A 246 26.13 -11.93 -21.95
C LYS A 246 27.16 -11.34 -20.99
N GLU A 247 26.71 -10.53 -20.04
CA GLU A 247 27.58 -9.90 -19.05
C GLU A 247 28.07 -10.92 -18.01
N ALA A 248 27.18 -11.80 -17.54
CA ALA A 248 27.51 -12.86 -16.60
C ALA A 248 28.57 -13.83 -17.19
N ASP A 249 28.45 -14.20 -18.47
CA ASP A 249 29.40 -15.07 -19.16
C ASP A 249 30.78 -14.39 -19.29
N GLN A 250 30.82 -13.08 -19.54
CA GLN A 250 32.07 -12.32 -19.57
C GLN A 250 32.74 -12.29 -18.19
N MET A 251 31.98 -12.10 -17.12
CA MET A 251 32.49 -12.19 -15.75
C MET A 251 33.07 -13.59 -15.46
N LEU A 252 32.36 -14.65 -15.86
CA LEU A 252 32.83 -16.03 -15.67
C LEU A 252 34.15 -16.31 -16.38
N VAL A 253 34.31 -15.88 -17.63
CA VAL A 253 35.57 -16.08 -18.38
C VAL A 253 36.75 -15.47 -17.62
N ARG A 254 36.58 -14.28 -17.05
CA ARG A 254 37.62 -13.66 -16.24
C ARG A 254 37.83 -14.39 -14.91
N ILE A 255 36.76 -14.80 -14.23
CA ILE A 255 36.83 -15.55 -12.98
C ILE A 255 37.68 -16.81 -13.17
N GLU A 256 37.43 -17.60 -14.22
CA GLU A 256 38.18 -18.83 -14.49
C GLU A 256 39.64 -18.56 -14.85
N LYS A 257 39.90 -17.51 -15.63
CA LYS A 257 41.27 -17.08 -15.93
C LYS A 257 42.05 -16.70 -14.68
N ASP A 258 41.44 -15.94 -13.77
CA ASP A 258 42.10 -15.48 -12.55
C ASP A 258 42.30 -16.64 -11.55
N LEU A 259 41.37 -17.61 -11.51
CA LEU A 259 41.48 -18.82 -10.68
C LEU A 259 42.67 -19.72 -11.07
N GLN A 260 43.05 -19.78 -12.35
CA GLN A 260 44.20 -20.57 -12.80
C GLN A 260 45.51 -20.16 -12.14
N GLN A 261 45.62 -18.91 -11.67
CA GLN A 261 46.82 -18.39 -11.00
C GLN A 261 47.07 -19.04 -9.63
N PHE A 262 46.06 -19.69 -9.04
CA PHE A 262 46.10 -20.32 -7.72
C PHE A 262 46.25 -21.85 -7.77
N GLN A 263 46.23 -22.48 -8.95
CA GLN A 263 46.30 -23.94 -9.11
C GLN A 263 47.75 -24.49 -9.11
N LYS A 264 48.64 -23.91 -8.29
CA LYS A 264 50.04 -24.33 -8.19
C LYS A 264 50.26 -25.46 -7.18
#